data_AF-A0A3B9VNX7-F1
#
_entry.id   AF-A0A3B9VNX7-F1
#
_cell.length_a   1.000
_cell.length_b   1.000
_cell.length_c   1.000
_cell.angle_alpha   90.00
_cell.angle_beta   90.00
_cell.angle_gamma   90.00
#
_symmetry.space_group_name_H-M   'P 1'
#
loop_
_entity.id
_entity.type
_entity.pdbx_description
1 polymer ?
#
loop_
_entity_poly.entity_id
_entity_poly.type
_entity_poly.pdbx_seq_one_letter_code
_entity_poly.pdbx_strand_id
1 'polypeptide(L)'
;TEAEPPAEISESVRKIFRLAYVESRADRINDRFVDPVAVAGWRGMSVVATIVAATIALMAYAIFLAAYALRIKGESALILALGANRRDYLVSIIAELSPAVVTGTLVGLGTGFAVSTLMIGSMAHTGTGGRLLPPFLLQIDWALPLVTIGAIFTIFMVGVMNSVRSFQEIQIARMAREGFSATST
;
A
#
# COMPACT_ATOMS: atom_id res chain seq x y z
N THR A 1 -29.82 36.47 37.26
CA THR A 1 -31.16 36.90 36.83
C THR A 1 -31.06 37.23 35.36
N GLU A 2 -31.30 36.22 34.52
CA GLU A 2 -31.13 36.26 33.07
C GLU A 2 -32.41 36.86 32.47
N ALA A 3 -32.31 38.07 31.90
CA ALA A 3 -33.46 38.73 31.29
C ALA A 3 -33.63 38.19 29.87
N GLU A 4 -34.63 37.33 29.70
CA GLU A 4 -35.10 36.83 28.40
C GLU A 4 -35.49 38.03 27.52
N PRO A 5 -34.89 38.23 26.33
CA PRO A 5 -35.26 39.34 25.47
C PRO A 5 -36.68 39.09 24.91
N PRO A 6 -37.57 40.09 24.93
CA PRO A 6 -38.96 39.91 24.52
C PRO A 6 -39.04 39.44 23.06
N ALA A 7 -39.78 38.35 22.83
CA ALA A 7 -39.90 37.64 21.54
C ALA A 7 -40.23 38.56 20.36
N GLU A 8 -40.90 39.68 20.62
CA GLU A 8 -41.31 40.70 19.65
C GLU A 8 -40.11 41.43 18.98
N ILE A 9 -39.00 41.60 19.72
CA ILE A 9 -37.78 42.21 19.17
C ILE A 9 -37.10 41.24 18.20
N SER A 10 -37.09 39.94 18.51
CA SER A 10 -36.47 38.91 17.67
C SER A 10 -37.17 38.75 16.31
N GLU A 11 -38.50 38.94 16.30
CA GLU A 11 -39.33 38.81 15.10
C GLU A 11 -39.22 40.06 14.21
N SER A 12 -39.14 41.24 14.82
CA SER A 12 -38.94 42.52 14.13
C SER A 12 -37.59 42.59 13.42
N VAL A 13 -36.52 42.11 14.07
CA VAL A 13 -35.19 42.01 13.46
C VAL A 13 -35.20 41.00 12.31
N ARG A 14 -35.86 39.84 12.46
CA ARG A 14 -35.97 38.82 11.40
C ARG A 14 -36.71 39.33 10.16
N LYS A 15 -37.71 40.20 10.34
CA LYS A 15 -38.50 40.79 9.24
C LYS A 15 -37.71 41.84 8.46
N ILE A 16 -36.88 42.64 9.14
CA ILE A 16 -36.05 43.68 8.52
C ILE A 16 -34.88 43.06 7.72
N PHE A 17 -34.31 41.95 8.19
CA PHE A 17 -33.18 41.28 7.53
C PHE A 17 -33.60 40.19 6.53
N ARG A 18 -34.89 40.05 6.19
CA ARG A 18 -35.42 38.98 5.30
C ARG A 18 -34.88 39.03 3.85
N LEU A 19 -34.29 40.16 3.43
CA LEU A 19 -33.61 40.33 2.13
C LEU A 19 -32.08 40.32 2.23
N ALA A 20 -31.51 40.29 3.43
CA ALA A 20 -30.10 40.01 3.58
C ALA A 20 -29.94 38.50 3.50
N TYR A 21 -29.44 38.01 2.36
CA TYR A 21 -28.81 36.69 2.29
C TYR A 21 -27.62 36.74 3.26
N VAL A 22 -27.88 36.40 4.51
CA VAL A 22 -26.85 36.16 5.52
C VAL A 22 -26.25 34.83 5.14
N GLU A 23 -25.30 34.88 4.21
CA GLU A 23 -24.42 33.75 3.95
C GLU A 23 -23.63 33.53 5.24
N SER A 24 -24.02 32.52 5.99
CA SER A 24 -23.43 32.13 7.27
C SER A 24 -21.93 31.92 7.06
N ARG A 25 -21.13 32.92 7.41
CA ARG A 25 -19.66 32.82 7.39
C ARG A 25 -19.14 31.72 8.32
N ALA A 26 -19.98 31.20 9.22
CA ALA A 26 -19.63 30.11 10.12
C ALA A 26 -19.32 28.80 9.35
N ASP A 27 -20.03 28.49 8.26
CA ASP A 27 -19.77 27.28 7.48
C ASP A 27 -18.50 27.40 6.63
N ARG A 28 -18.14 28.61 6.21
CA ARG A 28 -16.96 28.89 5.37
C ARG A 28 -15.66 29.08 6.16
N ILE A 29 -15.73 29.09 7.49
CA ILE A 29 -14.55 29.12 8.36
C ILE A 29 -13.96 27.71 8.52
N ASN A 30 -14.78 26.66 8.43
CA ASN A 30 -14.29 25.28 8.56
C ASN A 30 -13.46 24.84 7.34
N ASP A 31 -13.75 25.38 6.15
CA ASP A 31 -13.07 25.04 4.89
C ASP A 31 -11.76 25.82 4.66
N ARG A 32 -11.40 26.75 5.56
CA ARG A 32 -10.22 27.63 5.44
C ARG A 32 -9.03 27.26 6.32
N PHE A 33 -9.17 26.28 7.22
CA PHE A 33 -8.08 25.89 8.13
C PHE A 33 -7.07 24.92 7.52
N VAL A 34 -7.31 24.44 6.30
CA VAL A 34 -6.36 23.59 5.59
C VAL A 34 -5.55 24.46 4.64
N ASP A 35 -4.36 24.88 5.08
CA ASP A 35 -3.45 25.67 4.27
C ASP A 35 -3.15 24.93 2.95
N PRO A 36 -3.53 25.47 1.77
CA PRO A 36 -3.40 24.76 0.50
C PRO A 36 -1.96 24.39 0.16
N VAL A 37 -0.98 25.14 0.68
CA VAL A 37 0.45 24.82 0.52
C VAL A 37 0.85 23.64 1.40
N ALA A 38 0.35 23.59 2.64
CA ALA A 38 0.53 22.42 3.50
C ALA A 38 -0.12 21.19 2.86
N VAL A 39 -1.28 21.35 2.21
CA VAL A 39 -1.96 20.26 1.49
C VAL A 39 -1.19 19.79 0.25
N ALA A 40 -0.54 20.71 -0.46
CA ALA A 40 0.32 20.36 -1.58
C ALA A 40 1.60 19.64 -1.11
N GLY A 41 2.15 20.02 0.04
CA GLY A 41 3.38 19.46 0.61
C GLY A 41 3.29 17.96 0.92
N TRP A 42 2.37 17.55 1.79
CA TRP A 42 2.19 16.11 2.16
C TRP A 42 1.78 15.24 0.96
N ARG A 43 0.92 15.75 0.05
CA ARG A 43 0.58 15.03 -1.19
C ARG A 43 1.79 14.86 -2.10
N GLY A 44 2.62 15.88 -2.28
CA GLY A 44 3.87 15.77 -3.03
C GLY A 44 4.84 14.75 -2.42
N MET A 45 4.98 14.75 -1.09
CA MET A 45 5.87 13.83 -0.38
C MET A 45 5.41 12.37 -0.50
N SER A 46 4.10 12.14 -0.54
CA SER A 46 3.54 10.80 -0.76
C SER A 46 3.90 10.21 -2.13
N VAL A 47 3.91 11.02 -3.19
CA VAL A 47 4.35 10.61 -4.53
C VAL A 47 5.83 10.21 -4.52
N VAL A 48 6.69 11.01 -3.87
CA VAL A 48 8.11 10.68 -3.73
C VAL A 48 8.31 9.37 -2.97
N ALA A 49 7.57 9.17 -1.88
CA ALA A 49 7.59 7.92 -1.12
C ALA A 49 7.16 6.72 -1.97
N THR A 50 6.14 6.88 -2.82
CA THR A 50 5.72 5.85 -3.77
C THR A 50 6.82 5.51 -4.78
N ILE A 51 7.53 6.52 -5.31
CA ILE A 51 8.67 6.30 -6.22
C ILE A 51 9.77 5.51 -5.52
N VAL A 52 10.13 5.88 -4.28
CA VAL A 52 11.14 5.15 -3.50
C VAL A 52 10.68 3.72 -3.20
N ALA A 53 9.41 3.52 -2.86
CA ALA A 53 8.87 2.17 -2.67
C ALA A 53 8.96 1.34 -3.97
N ALA A 54 8.68 1.96 -5.13
CA ALA A 54 8.80 1.31 -6.43
C ALA A 54 10.26 0.93 -6.76
N THR A 55 11.25 1.78 -6.46
CA THR A 55 12.67 1.44 -6.68
C THR A 55 13.14 0.31 -5.77
N ILE A 56 12.73 0.31 -4.51
CA ILE A 56 13.01 -0.80 -3.58
C ILE A 56 12.39 -2.10 -4.11
N ALA A 57 11.15 -2.04 -4.61
CA ALA A 57 10.47 -3.20 -5.15
C ALA A 57 11.15 -3.76 -6.42
N LEU A 58 11.64 -2.88 -7.31
CA LEU A 58 12.45 -3.27 -8.47
C LEU A 58 13.76 -3.94 -8.03
N MET A 59 14.41 -3.41 -7.00
CA MET A 59 15.66 -3.99 -6.48
C MET A 59 15.42 -5.34 -5.82
N ALA A 60 14.33 -5.49 -5.05
CA ALA A 60 13.92 -6.76 -4.48
C ALA A 60 13.65 -7.81 -5.56
N TYR A 61 13.00 -7.41 -6.67
CA TYR A 61 12.79 -8.28 -7.81
C TYR A 61 14.10 -8.70 -8.50
N ALA A 62 15.06 -7.78 -8.66
CA ALA A 62 16.37 -8.11 -9.21
C ALA A 62 17.14 -9.12 -8.34
N ILE A 63 17.09 -8.94 -7.01
CA ILE A 63 17.67 -9.89 -6.04
C ILE A 63 17.00 -11.25 -6.16
N PHE A 64 15.67 -11.29 -6.26
CA PHE A 64 14.93 -12.52 -6.47
C PHE A 64 15.36 -13.22 -7.76
N LEU A 65 15.51 -12.49 -8.86
CA LEU A 65 15.95 -13.06 -10.15
C LEU A 65 17.37 -13.64 -10.06
N ALA A 66 18.27 -12.94 -9.37
CA ALA A 66 19.64 -13.40 -9.14
C ALA A 66 19.68 -14.66 -8.27
N ALA A 67 18.90 -14.68 -7.19
CA ALA A 67 18.76 -15.85 -6.32
C ALA A 67 18.15 -17.05 -7.06
N TYR A 68 17.17 -16.80 -7.93
CA TYR A 68 16.53 -17.82 -8.76
C TYR A 68 17.53 -18.42 -9.75
N ALA A 69 18.30 -17.60 -10.47
CA ALA A 69 19.32 -18.06 -11.43
C ALA A 69 20.36 -19.00 -10.79
N LEU A 70 20.68 -18.80 -9.51
CA LEU A 70 21.60 -19.64 -8.74
C LEU A 70 20.98 -20.98 -8.31
N ARG A 71 19.65 -21.03 -8.07
CA ARG A 71 18.94 -22.23 -7.54
C ARG A 71 18.48 -23.24 -8.59
N ILE A 72 18.29 -22.84 -9.85
CA ILE A 72 17.72 -23.68 -10.93
C ILE A 72 18.47 -25.01 -11.15
N LYS A 73 19.74 -25.13 -10.76
CA LYS A 73 20.57 -26.31 -11.07
C LYS A 73 20.36 -27.52 -10.14
N GLY A 74 19.76 -27.37 -8.96
CA GLY A 74 19.72 -28.42 -7.94
C GLY A 74 18.37 -29.11 -7.70
N GLU A 75 17.29 -28.33 -7.53
CA GLU A 75 16.02 -28.83 -6.96
C GLU A 75 15.03 -29.33 -8.02
N SER A 76 15.14 -28.83 -9.26
CA SER A 76 14.27 -29.19 -10.38
C SER A 76 14.40 -30.68 -10.77
N ALA A 77 15.60 -31.26 -10.63
CA ALA A 77 15.86 -32.67 -10.94
C ALA A 77 15.18 -33.64 -9.95
N LEU A 78 15.06 -33.26 -8.67
CA LEU A 78 14.46 -34.11 -7.63
C LEU A 78 12.93 -34.18 -7.76
N ILE A 79 12.29 -33.05 -8.06
CA ILE A 79 10.83 -32.95 -8.22
C ILE A 79 10.38 -33.66 -9.51
N LEU A 80 11.19 -33.60 -10.57
CA LEU A 80 10.97 -34.36 -11.81
C LEU A 80 11.17 -35.88 -11.61
N ALA A 81 12.11 -36.30 -10.78
CA ALA A 81 12.34 -37.72 -10.48
C ALA A 81 11.18 -38.37 -9.70
N LEU A 82 10.35 -37.57 -9.01
CA LEU A 82 9.21 -38.03 -8.23
C LEU A 82 7.87 -38.02 -8.99
N GLY A 83 7.85 -37.61 -10.28
CA GLY A 83 6.64 -37.62 -11.10
C GLY A 83 5.59 -36.57 -10.72
N ALA A 84 6.01 -35.46 -10.10
CA ALA A 84 5.10 -34.46 -9.56
C ALA A 84 4.19 -33.80 -10.62
N ASN A 85 2.91 -33.71 -10.30
CA ASN A 85 1.91 -33.05 -11.13
C ASN A 85 2.08 -31.51 -11.10
N ARG A 86 1.73 -30.80 -12.18
CA ARG A 86 1.92 -29.34 -12.31
C ARG A 86 1.24 -28.53 -11.19
N ARG A 87 0.14 -29.06 -10.65
CA ARG A 87 -0.61 -28.45 -9.54
C ARG A 87 0.15 -28.54 -8.21
N ASP A 88 0.85 -29.63 -7.97
CA ASP A 88 1.57 -29.84 -6.71
C ASP A 88 2.79 -28.91 -6.62
N TYR A 89 3.46 -28.69 -7.77
CA TYR A 89 4.55 -27.71 -7.87
C TYR A 89 4.08 -26.27 -7.61
N LEU A 90 2.92 -25.89 -8.17
CA LEU A 90 2.29 -24.59 -7.91
C LEU A 90 1.95 -24.40 -6.43
N VAL A 91 1.32 -25.39 -5.81
CA VAL A 91 0.96 -25.36 -4.38
C VAL A 91 2.21 -25.26 -3.52
N SER A 92 3.28 -25.98 -3.85
CA SER A 92 4.56 -25.93 -3.14
C SER A 92 5.18 -24.53 -3.17
N ILE A 93 5.27 -23.90 -4.34
CA ILE A 93 5.82 -22.54 -4.47
C ILE A 93 4.96 -21.54 -3.69
N ILE A 94 3.64 -21.63 -3.81
CA ILE A 94 2.74 -20.72 -3.09
C ILE A 94 2.90 -20.92 -1.58
N ALA A 95 2.96 -22.16 -1.10
CA ALA A 95 3.17 -22.46 0.31
C ALA A 95 4.51 -21.94 0.81
N GLU A 96 5.57 -22.02 0.00
CA GLU A 96 6.91 -21.53 0.36
C GLU A 96 6.98 -20.00 0.43
N LEU A 97 6.40 -19.29 -0.54
CA LEU A 97 6.47 -17.83 -0.58
C LEU A 97 5.38 -17.15 0.28
N SER A 98 4.27 -17.82 0.59
CA SER A 98 3.16 -17.23 1.35
C SER A 98 3.56 -16.64 2.72
N PRO A 99 4.43 -17.26 3.55
CA PRO A 99 4.80 -16.71 4.84
C PRO A 99 5.60 -15.41 4.69
N ALA A 100 6.45 -15.32 3.67
CA ALA A 100 7.21 -14.10 3.38
C ALA A 100 6.28 -12.95 2.98
N VAL A 101 5.26 -13.21 2.16
CA VAL A 101 4.26 -12.19 1.78
C VAL A 101 3.44 -11.74 2.98
N VAL A 102 2.96 -12.69 3.79
CA VAL A 102 2.14 -12.38 4.97
C VAL A 102 2.96 -11.58 6.00
N THR A 103 4.16 -12.05 6.35
CA THR A 103 5.01 -11.37 7.33
C THR A 103 5.48 -10.02 6.82
N GLY A 104 5.91 -9.92 5.56
CA GLY A 104 6.30 -8.65 4.94
C GLY A 104 5.18 -7.61 4.93
N THR A 105 3.94 -8.04 4.62
CA THR A 105 2.77 -7.14 4.62
C THR A 105 2.42 -6.68 6.03
N LEU A 106 2.37 -7.60 7.00
CA LEU A 106 2.07 -7.28 8.40
C LEU A 106 3.12 -6.34 9.01
N VAL A 107 4.40 -6.64 8.80
CA VAL A 107 5.51 -5.81 9.28
C VAL A 107 5.51 -4.45 8.59
N GLY A 108 5.29 -4.40 7.27
CA GLY A 108 5.21 -3.16 6.52
C GLY A 108 4.08 -2.25 6.99
N LEU A 109 2.87 -2.78 7.12
CA LEU A 109 1.72 -2.03 7.65
C LEU A 109 1.97 -1.60 9.10
N GLY A 110 2.40 -2.51 9.96
CA GLY A 110 2.68 -2.21 11.37
C GLY A 110 3.73 -1.12 11.55
N THR A 111 4.82 -1.19 10.78
CA THR A 111 5.88 -0.16 10.79
C THR A 111 5.35 1.17 10.24
N GLY A 112 4.57 1.16 9.16
CA GLY A 112 3.96 2.38 8.61
C GLY A 112 3.05 3.09 9.61
N PHE A 113 2.21 2.32 10.34
CA PHE A 113 1.37 2.87 11.41
C PHE A 113 2.21 3.41 12.56
N ALA A 114 3.22 2.67 13.03
CA ALA A 114 4.10 3.10 14.10
C ALA A 114 4.87 4.38 13.75
N VAL A 115 5.43 4.48 12.55
CA VAL A 115 6.13 5.70 12.09
C VAL A 115 5.16 6.87 11.99
N SER A 116 3.94 6.65 11.49
CA SER A 116 2.93 7.71 11.37
C SER A 116 2.50 8.26 12.74
N THR A 117 2.29 7.39 13.73
CA THR A 117 1.93 7.82 15.09
C THR A 117 3.08 8.54 15.80
N LEU A 118 4.32 8.10 15.61
CA LEU A 118 5.51 8.78 16.13
C LEU A 118 5.67 10.19 15.51
N MET A 119 5.45 10.33 14.21
CA MET A 119 5.57 11.60 13.50
C MET A 119 4.52 12.62 13.96
N ILE A 120 3.27 12.19 14.12
CA ILE A 120 2.18 13.04 14.65
C ILE A 120 2.46 13.41 16.12
N GLY A 121 2.94 12.46 16.92
CA GLY A 121 3.32 12.71 18.31
C GLY A 121 4.41 13.77 18.47
N SER A 122 5.35 13.83 17.51
CA SER A 122 6.38 14.87 17.45
C SER A 122 5.82 16.26 17.12
N MET A 123 4.83 16.36 16.23
CA MET A 123 4.20 17.64 15.87
C MET A 123 3.28 18.19 16.98
N ALA A 124 2.75 17.32 17.84
CA ALA A 124 1.86 17.69 18.95
C ALA A 124 2.56 18.39 20.13
N HIS A 125 3.89 18.52 20.10
CA HIS A 125 4.68 19.20 21.13
C HIS A 125 5.24 20.52 20.59
N THR A 126 4.79 21.65 21.12
CA THR A 126 5.48 22.94 20.92
C THR A 126 6.79 22.96 21.72
N GLY A 127 7.76 23.78 21.30
CA GLY A 127 9.06 23.94 21.98
C GLY A 127 9.00 24.39 23.46
N THR A 128 7.80 24.57 24.02
CA THR A 128 7.51 24.95 25.40
C THR A 128 6.73 23.88 26.20
N GLY A 129 6.54 22.67 25.68
CA GLY A 129 6.03 21.52 26.44
C GLY A 129 4.53 21.47 26.69
N GLY A 130 3.73 22.32 26.04
CA GLY A 130 2.27 22.31 26.12
C GLY A 130 1.64 21.37 25.08
N ARG A 131 0.76 20.46 25.51
CA ARG A 131 -0.06 19.63 24.61
C ARG A 131 -0.97 20.51 23.75
N LEU A 132 -0.84 20.41 22.43
CA LEU A 132 -1.82 20.98 21.51
C LEU A 132 -3.13 20.15 21.59
N LEU A 133 -4.22 20.79 22.02
CA LEU A 133 -5.60 20.34 21.82
C LEU A 133 -6.09 20.96 20.50
N PRO A 134 -6.79 20.24 19.61
CA PRO A 134 -7.50 18.96 19.78
C PRO A 134 -6.67 17.73 19.37
N PRO A 135 -7.08 16.50 19.75
CA PRO A 135 -6.37 15.28 19.39
C PRO A 135 -6.30 15.09 17.87
N PHE A 136 -5.09 14.90 17.35
CA PHE A 136 -4.88 14.61 15.94
C PHE A 136 -5.48 13.24 15.58
N LEU A 137 -6.50 13.25 14.73
CA LEU A 137 -7.05 12.03 14.13
C LEU A 137 -6.19 11.66 12.91
N LEU A 138 -5.63 10.45 12.93
CA LEU A 138 -4.88 9.92 11.78
C LEU A 138 -5.87 9.60 10.65
N GLN A 139 -5.98 10.49 9.68
CA GLN A 139 -6.78 10.28 8.48
C GLN A 139 -5.87 9.84 7.33
N ILE A 140 -5.93 8.55 7.00
CA ILE A 140 -5.17 7.97 5.88
C ILE A 140 -6.03 8.07 4.62
N ASP A 141 -5.50 8.73 3.59
CA ASP A 141 -6.00 8.56 2.23
C ASP A 141 -5.52 7.20 1.71
N TRP A 142 -6.47 6.29 1.49
CA TRP A 142 -6.18 4.92 1.08
C TRP A 142 -5.76 4.79 -0.38
N ALA A 143 -5.94 5.80 -1.23
CA ALA A 143 -5.68 5.68 -2.67
C ALA A 143 -4.24 5.26 -2.98
N LEU A 144 -3.25 5.98 -2.43
CA LEU A 144 -1.82 5.70 -2.70
C LEU A 144 -1.29 4.44 -1.99
N PRO A 145 -1.64 4.17 -0.71
CA PRO A 145 -1.33 2.90 -0.07
C PRO A 145 -1.84 1.69 -0.86
N LEU A 146 -3.07 1.75 -1.38
CA LEU A 146 -3.67 0.64 -2.12
C LEU A 146 -2.94 0.37 -3.44
N VAL A 147 -2.53 1.43 -4.15
CA VAL A 147 -1.68 1.32 -5.36
C VAL A 147 -0.35 0.65 -5.02
N THR A 148 0.26 1.02 -3.90
CA THR A 148 1.57 0.46 -3.48
C THR A 148 1.44 -1.02 -3.12
N ILE A 149 0.41 -1.40 -2.36
CA ILE A 149 0.10 -2.80 -2.04
C ILE A 149 -0.19 -3.61 -3.32
N GLY A 150 -0.97 -3.05 -4.24
CA GLY A 150 -1.25 -3.66 -5.53
C GLY A 150 0.01 -3.87 -6.38
N ALA A 151 0.94 -2.93 -6.37
CA ALA A 151 2.23 -3.06 -7.05
C ALA A 151 3.07 -4.21 -6.46
N ILE A 152 3.17 -4.28 -5.12
CA ILE A 152 3.87 -5.37 -4.43
C ILE A 152 3.25 -6.73 -4.79
N PHE A 153 1.92 -6.83 -4.75
CA PHE A 153 1.19 -8.05 -5.13
C PHE A 153 1.42 -8.44 -6.60
N THR A 154 1.49 -7.45 -7.50
CA THR A 154 1.79 -7.69 -8.92
C THR A 154 3.19 -8.26 -9.10
N ILE A 155 4.20 -7.72 -8.40
CA ILE A 155 5.58 -8.23 -8.45
C ILE A 155 5.65 -9.67 -7.94
N PHE A 156 4.95 -9.96 -6.85
CA PHE A 156 4.81 -11.33 -6.33
C PHE A 156 4.22 -12.28 -7.40
N MET A 157 3.14 -11.88 -8.07
CA MET A 157 2.50 -12.68 -9.11
C MET A 157 3.43 -12.93 -10.31
N VAL A 158 4.19 -11.92 -10.73
CA VAL A 158 5.19 -12.05 -11.81
C VAL A 158 6.28 -13.06 -11.43
N GLY A 159 6.76 -13.02 -10.18
CA GLY A 159 7.73 -14.00 -9.66
C GLY A 159 7.20 -15.43 -9.73
N VAL A 160 5.95 -15.66 -9.28
CA VAL A 160 5.29 -16.97 -9.36
C VAL A 160 5.15 -17.43 -10.82
N MET A 161 4.66 -16.55 -11.71
CA MET A 161 4.48 -16.89 -13.12
C MET A 161 5.80 -17.25 -13.82
N ASN A 162 6.88 -16.51 -13.54
CA ASN A 162 8.19 -16.82 -14.14
C ASN A 162 8.75 -18.15 -13.64
N SER A 163 8.55 -18.48 -12.36
CA SER A 163 8.96 -19.78 -11.82
C SER A 163 8.22 -20.94 -12.51
N VAL A 164 6.93 -20.77 -12.78
CA VAL A 164 6.11 -21.77 -13.48
C VAL A 164 6.55 -21.95 -14.94
N ARG A 165 6.85 -20.85 -15.64
CA ARG A 165 7.33 -20.92 -17.04
C ARG A 165 8.65 -21.66 -17.16
N SER A 166 9.60 -21.36 -16.29
CA SER A 166 10.91 -22.04 -16.23
C SER A 166 10.77 -23.56 -16.08
N PHE A 167 9.83 -24.02 -15.25
CA PHE A 167 9.57 -25.46 -15.11
C PHE A 167 9.04 -26.11 -16.40
N GLN A 168 8.26 -25.38 -17.21
CA GLN A 168 7.76 -25.89 -18.49
C GLN A 168 8.86 -26.05 -19.53
N GLU A 169 9.79 -25.10 -19.62
CA GLU A 169 10.91 -25.16 -20.57
C GLU A 169 11.80 -26.38 -20.35
N ILE A 170 12.06 -26.73 -19.08
CA ILE A 170 12.85 -27.91 -18.71
C ILE A 170 12.17 -29.22 -19.16
N GLN A 171 10.84 -29.32 -19.03
CA GLN A 171 10.10 -30.51 -19.48
C GLN A 171 10.13 -30.66 -20.99
N ILE A 172 9.94 -29.57 -21.74
CA ILE A 172 9.91 -29.59 -23.21
C ILE A 172 11.29 -29.98 -23.76
N ALA A 173 12.36 -29.42 -23.20
CA ALA A 173 13.74 -29.74 -23.59
C ALA A 173 14.07 -31.23 -23.38
N ARG A 174 13.55 -31.84 -22.31
CA ARG A 174 13.76 -33.26 -22.02
C ARG A 174 12.95 -34.18 -22.93
N MET A 175 11.67 -33.89 -23.16
CA MET A 175 10.83 -34.65 -24.09
C MET A 175 11.38 -34.61 -25.53
N ALA A 176 11.91 -33.46 -25.96
CA ALA A 176 12.55 -33.34 -27.26
C ALA A 176 13.80 -34.23 -27.38
N ARG A 177 14.61 -34.33 -26.31
CA ARG A 177 15.81 -35.17 -26.29
C ARG A 177 15.49 -36.66 -26.29
N GLU A 178 14.51 -37.09 -25.50
CA GLU A 178 14.08 -38.48 -25.41
C GLU A 178 13.37 -38.94 -26.70
N GLY A 179 12.53 -38.09 -27.31
CA GLY A 179 11.89 -38.36 -28.61
C GLY A 179 12.88 -38.47 -29.78
N PHE A 180 13.95 -37.68 -29.77
CA PHE A 180 15.05 -37.81 -30.74
C PHE A 180 15.84 -39.13 -30.56
N SER A 181 16.02 -39.60 -29.32
CA SER A 181 16.74 -40.87 -29.07
C SER A 181 15.93 -42.13 -29.44
N ALA A 182 14.60 -42.06 -29.41
CA ALA A 182 13.72 -43.18 -29.78
C ALA A 182 13.53 -43.35 -31.29
N THR A 183 13.86 -42.32 -32.09
CA THR A 183 13.70 -42.34 -33.56
C THR A 183 15.02 -42.69 -34.27
N SER A 184 16.15 -42.76 -33.56
CA SER A 184 17.48 -43.03 -34.13
C SER A 184 17.97 -44.48 -33.95
N THR A 185 17.09 -45.43 -33.64
CA THR A 185 17.37 -46.88 -33.60
C THR A 185 16.43 -47.61 -34.53
#